data_AF-A0A924V1Y3-F1
#
_entry.id   AF-A0A924V1Y3-F1
#
_cell.length_a   1.000
_cell.length_b   1.000
_cell.length_c   1.000
_cell.angle_alpha   90.00
_cell.angle_beta   90.00
_cell.angle_gamma   90.00
#
_symmetry.space_group_name_H-M   'P 1'
#
loop_
_entity.id
_entity.type
_entity.pdbx_description
1 polymer ?
#
loop_
_entity_poly.entity_id
_entity_poly.type
_entity_poly.pdbx_seq_one_letter_code
_entity_poly.pdbx_strand_id
1 'polypeptide(L)'
;MPTIKARGFEPQTIKAEEEKGLRWYAAERVREMIREAFKEVKLGNGTGLKEADGIDEYKDAVTLAEYRAEDEKEDWQLIPVDNLNRYRSGLSFFEAEGMRFHLSAFMISELNGDCNFDIAFTLTRLEEHCTQKYSLFSVQQRIAVREFLLLLSVEDDYAHHRPDILRSLNEYRTEQHTI
;
A
#
# COMPACT_ATOMS: atom_id res chain seq x y z
N MET A 1 54.63 13.48 -13.91
CA MET A 1 53.51 13.53 -12.97
C MET A 1 52.30 12.88 -13.63
N PRO A 2 51.63 11.90 -13.01
CA PRO A 2 50.44 11.31 -13.60
C PRO A 2 49.27 12.28 -13.44
N THR A 3 48.76 12.77 -14.56
CA THR A 3 47.53 13.56 -14.61
C THR A 3 46.35 12.63 -14.31
N ILE A 4 45.73 12.81 -13.15
CA ILE A 4 44.45 12.17 -12.85
C ILE A 4 43.43 12.78 -13.82
N LYS A 5 43.04 12.03 -14.86
CA LYS A 5 41.85 12.36 -15.65
C LYS A 5 40.65 12.25 -14.70
N ALA A 6 40.01 13.38 -14.40
CA ALA A 6 38.67 13.36 -13.85
C ALA A 6 37.81 12.50 -14.80
N ARG A 7 37.29 11.37 -14.30
CA ARG A 7 36.26 10.62 -15.01
C ARG A 7 35.04 11.54 -15.03
N GLY A 8 34.89 12.30 -16.11
CA GLY A 8 33.73 13.11 -16.35
C GLY A 8 32.53 12.18 -16.51
N PHE A 9 31.73 12.05 -15.46
CA PHE A 9 30.41 11.47 -15.60
C PHE A 9 29.59 12.39 -16.51
N GLU A 10 28.89 11.80 -17.48
CA GLU A 10 28.03 12.56 -18.38
C GLU A 10 26.94 13.26 -17.54
N PRO A 11 26.59 14.53 -17.82
CA PRO A 11 25.59 15.26 -17.05
C PRO A 11 24.23 14.55 -16.93
N GLN A 12 23.89 13.71 -17.92
CA GLN A 12 22.69 12.89 -17.90
C GLN A 12 22.76 11.77 -16.84
N THR A 13 23.93 11.17 -16.64
CA THR A 13 24.16 10.15 -15.60
C THR A 13 24.03 10.75 -14.21
N ILE A 14 24.62 11.93 -13.98
CA ILE A 14 24.54 12.64 -12.69
C ILE A 14 23.08 12.98 -12.38
N LYS A 15 22.35 13.53 -13.35
CA LYS A 15 20.92 13.89 -13.19
C LYS A 15 20.06 12.66 -12.87
N ALA A 16 20.29 11.54 -13.55
CA ALA A 16 19.57 10.29 -13.29
C ALA A 16 19.87 9.71 -11.89
N GLU A 17 21.12 9.80 -11.43
CA GLU A 17 21.52 9.38 -10.08
C GLU A 17 20.92 10.28 -8.99
N GLU A 18 20.89 11.60 -9.21
CA GLU A 18 20.23 12.57 -8.32
C GLU A 18 18.71 12.33 -8.25
N GLU A 19 18.05 12.14 -9.38
CA GLU A 19 16.63 11.80 -9.46
C GLU A 19 16.34 10.48 -8.74
N LYS A 20 17.19 9.46 -8.94
CA LYS A 20 17.08 8.18 -8.23
C LYS A 20 17.27 8.34 -6.72
N GLY A 21 18.22 9.17 -6.29
CA GLY A 21 18.46 9.48 -4.87
C GLY A 21 17.28 10.20 -4.22
N LEU A 22 16.69 11.19 -4.91
CA LEU A 22 15.49 11.90 -4.47
C LEU A 22 14.29 10.96 -4.35
N ARG A 23 14.10 10.06 -5.33
CA ARG A 23 13.04 9.05 -5.29
C ARG A 23 13.22 8.10 -4.11
N TRP A 24 14.43 7.60 -3.90
CA TRP A 24 14.73 6.73 -2.76
C TRP A 24 14.40 7.40 -1.42
N TYR A 25 14.80 8.67 -1.25
CA TYR A 25 14.49 9.43 -0.03
C TYR A 25 12.99 9.68 0.15
N ALA A 26 12.27 9.97 -0.94
CA ALA A 26 10.82 10.12 -0.90
C ALA A 26 10.12 8.82 -0.50
N ALA A 27 10.51 7.69 -1.10
CA ALA A 27 9.99 6.37 -0.75
C ALA A 27 10.28 6.03 0.72
N GLU A 28 11.48 6.34 1.22
CA GLU A 28 11.84 6.04 2.60
C GLU A 28 11.04 6.89 3.60
N ARG A 29 10.84 8.17 3.29
CA ARG A 29 9.94 9.03 4.08
C ARG A 29 8.53 8.45 4.15
N VAL A 30 7.98 7.98 3.03
CA VAL A 30 6.63 7.41 2.97
C VAL A 30 6.57 6.09 3.74
N ARG A 31 7.60 5.22 3.66
CA ARG A 31 7.68 4.00 4.48
C ARG A 31 7.58 4.30 5.96
N GLU A 32 8.34 5.27 6.47
CA GLU A 32 8.27 5.69 7.88
C GLU A 32 6.89 6.25 8.26
N MET A 33 6.27 7.05 7.39
CA MET A 33 4.90 7.55 7.62
C MET A 33 3.89 6.41 7.74
N ILE A 34 3.98 5.39 6.88
CA ILE A 34 3.12 4.21 6.94
C ILE A 34 3.39 3.43 8.22
N ARG A 35 4.66 3.15 8.55
CA ARG A 35 5.02 2.41 9.77
C ARG A 35 4.46 3.07 11.01
N GLU A 36 4.64 4.38 11.17
CA GLU A 36 4.17 5.11 12.34
C GLU A 36 2.63 5.18 12.39
N ALA A 37 1.97 5.51 11.27
CA ALA A 37 0.51 5.66 11.23
C ALA A 37 -0.25 4.34 11.48
N PHE A 38 0.38 3.19 11.22
CA PHE A 38 -0.23 1.87 11.36
C PHE A 38 0.42 1.00 12.46
N LYS A 39 1.40 1.51 13.21
CA LYS A 39 2.23 0.75 14.16
C LYS A 39 1.46 -0.12 15.15
N GLU A 40 0.35 0.38 15.68
CA GLU A 40 -0.45 -0.27 16.73
C GLU A 40 -1.76 -0.87 16.20
N VAL A 41 -1.93 -0.93 14.88
CA VAL A 41 -3.15 -1.48 14.27
C VAL A 41 -3.14 -2.99 14.41
N LYS A 42 -4.20 -3.51 15.02
CA LYS A 42 -4.52 -4.94 15.10
C LYS A 42 -5.71 -5.26 14.20
N LEU A 43 -5.82 -6.50 13.77
CA LEU A 43 -6.90 -6.97 12.90
C LEU A 43 -8.27 -6.88 13.59
N GLY A 44 -8.33 -7.19 14.88
CA GLY A 44 -9.57 -7.18 15.65
C GLY A 44 -10.57 -8.22 15.13
N ASN A 45 -11.76 -7.77 14.75
CA ASN A 45 -12.78 -8.60 14.13
C ASN A 45 -12.70 -8.59 12.61
N GLY A 46 -11.78 -7.85 12.01
CA GLY A 46 -11.62 -7.77 10.56
C GLY A 46 -11.34 -9.11 9.89
N THR A 47 -11.64 -9.21 8.61
CA THR A 47 -11.35 -10.38 7.77
C THR A 47 -9.86 -10.51 7.58
N GLY A 48 -9.30 -11.67 7.92
CA GLY A 48 -7.88 -11.97 7.74
C GLY A 48 -7.50 -12.22 6.28
N LEU A 49 -6.20 -12.28 6.01
CA LEU A 49 -5.67 -12.38 4.65
C LEU A 49 -6.05 -13.72 3.98
N LYS A 50 -5.88 -14.83 4.68
CA LYS A 50 -6.24 -16.17 4.20
C LYS A 50 -7.76 -16.36 4.22
N GLU A 51 -8.44 -15.83 5.23
CA GLU A 51 -9.91 -15.81 5.29
C GLU A 51 -10.51 -15.12 4.05
N ALA A 52 -9.97 -13.96 3.65
CA ALA A 52 -10.43 -13.21 2.48
C ALA A 52 -10.26 -13.97 1.16
N ASP A 53 -9.15 -14.70 1.00
CA ASP A 53 -8.93 -15.58 -0.16
C ASP A 53 -9.92 -16.76 -0.16
N GLY A 54 -10.22 -17.33 1.02
CA GLY A 54 -11.25 -18.35 1.16
C GLY A 54 -12.65 -17.87 0.77
N ILE A 55 -12.97 -16.60 1.03
CA ILE A 55 -14.24 -15.98 0.61
C ILE A 55 -14.31 -15.91 -0.92
N ASP A 56 -13.23 -15.49 -1.58
CA ASP A 56 -13.13 -15.45 -3.05
C ASP A 56 -13.29 -16.85 -3.66
N GLU A 57 -12.69 -17.87 -3.03
CA GLU A 57 -12.83 -19.27 -3.44
C GLU A 57 -14.15 -19.95 -3.03
N TYR A 58 -15.11 -19.19 -2.48
CA TYR A 58 -16.40 -19.69 -1.99
C TYR A 58 -16.29 -20.87 -1.01
N LYS A 59 -15.30 -20.84 -0.12
CA LYS A 59 -15.12 -21.87 0.92
C LYS A 59 -16.29 -21.90 1.91
N ASP A 60 -16.51 -23.05 2.52
CA ASP A 60 -17.52 -23.20 3.57
C ASP A 60 -17.09 -22.52 4.88
N ALA A 61 -18.08 -22.30 5.76
CA ALA A 61 -17.87 -21.58 7.02
C ALA A 61 -16.88 -22.27 7.98
N VAL A 62 -16.72 -23.60 7.91
CA VAL A 62 -15.76 -24.33 8.74
C VAL A 62 -14.35 -24.02 8.27
N THR A 63 -14.12 -24.10 6.96
CA THR A 63 -12.84 -23.77 6.32
C THR A 63 -12.47 -22.30 6.56
N LEU A 64 -13.43 -21.37 6.44
CA LEU A 64 -13.18 -19.94 6.72
C LEU A 64 -12.77 -19.71 8.18
N ALA A 65 -13.40 -20.41 9.14
CA ALA A 65 -13.03 -20.31 10.55
C ALA A 65 -11.61 -20.85 10.81
N GLU A 66 -11.18 -21.91 10.12
CA GLU A 66 -9.81 -22.42 10.17
C GLU A 66 -8.82 -21.40 9.60
N TYR A 67 -9.12 -20.82 8.43
CA TYR A 67 -8.28 -19.80 7.81
C TYR A 67 -8.13 -18.57 8.71
N ARG A 68 -9.23 -18.09 9.27
CA ARG A 68 -9.24 -17.00 10.25
C ARG A 68 -8.41 -17.33 11.48
N ALA A 69 -8.38 -18.58 11.94
CA ALA A 69 -7.57 -18.98 13.08
C ALA A 69 -6.07 -18.90 12.78
N GLU A 70 -5.66 -19.19 11.54
CA GLU A 70 -4.27 -19.11 11.07
C GLU A 70 -3.78 -17.68 10.77
N ASP A 71 -4.70 -16.76 10.45
CA ASP A 71 -4.35 -15.39 10.11
C ASP A 71 -3.67 -14.63 11.27
N GLU A 72 -2.62 -13.88 10.93
CA GLU A 72 -1.95 -12.90 11.80
C GLU A 72 -2.92 -11.77 12.18
N LYS A 73 -2.95 -11.40 13.46
CA LYS A 73 -3.95 -10.46 14.01
C LYS A 73 -3.35 -9.30 14.81
N GLU A 74 -2.10 -9.41 15.21
CA GLU A 74 -1.47 -8.56 16.21
C GLU A 74 -0.49 -7.58 15.58
N ASP A 75 0.30 -8.02 14.59
CA ASP A 75 1.30 -7.17 13.92
C ASP A 75 1.36 -7.45 12.42
N TRP A 76 0.84 -6.51 11.63
CA TRP A 76 0.83 -6.59 10.17
C TRP A 76 2.23 -6.68 9.57
N GLN A 77 3.28 -6.27 10.28
CA GLN A 77 4.68 -6.37 9.82
C GLN A 77 5.20 -7.82 9.81
N LEU A 78 4.53 -8.73 10.52
CA LEU A 78 4.90 -10.14 10.57
C LEU A 78 4.30 -10.94 9.41
N ILE A 79 3.41 -10.35 8.61
CA ILE A 79 2.82 -11.01 7.45
C ILE A 79 3.92 -11.23 6.39
N PRO A 80 4.22 -12.49 6.01
CA PRO A 80 5.22 -12.76 4.99
C PRO A 80 4.81 -12.18 3.63
N VAL A 81 5.77 -11.61 2.90
CA VAL A 81 5.57 -11.13 1.52
C VAL A 81 4.97 -12.20 0.62
N ASP A 82 5.40 -13.46 0.74
CA ASP A 82 4.84 -14.57 -0.03
C ASP A 82 3.34 -14.76 0.22
N ASN A 83 2.87 -14.51 1.46
CA ASN A 83 1.45 -14.56 1.78
C ASN A 83 0.72 -13.36 1.15
N LEU A 84 1.29 -12.16 1.18
CA LEU A 84 0.71 -10.98 0.50
C LEU A 84 0.51 -11.25 -0.99
N ASN A 85 1.53 -11.76 -1.67
CA ASN A 85 1.49 -12.07 -3.10
C ASN A 85 0.52 -13.22 -3.44
N ARG A 86 0.46 -14.24 -2.57
CA ARG A 86 -0.44 -15.40 -2.73
C ARG A 86 -1.91 -15.01 -2.56
N TYR A 87 -2.22 -14.24 -1.53
CA TYR A 87 -3.58 -13.91 -1.11
C TYR A 87 -3.98 -12.46 -1.46
N ARG A 88 -3.38 -11.90 -2.53
CA ARG A 88 -3.59 -10.53 -2.99
C ARG A 88 -5.06 -10.20 -3.34
N SER A 89 -5.85 -11.22 -3.67
CA SER A 89 -7.31 -11.15 -3.89
C SER A 89 -8.02 -10.52 -2.68
N GLY A 90 -7.48 -10.73 -1.47
CA GLY A 90 -8.09 -10.28 -0.22
C GLY A 90 -8.38 -8.77 -0.14
N LEU A 91 -7.60 -7.94 -0.86
CA LEU A 91 -7.86 -6.49 -0.98
C LEU A 91 -9.30 -6.15 -1.45
N SER A 92 -9.90 -7.03 -2.25
CA SER A 92 -11.28 -6.87 -2.72
C SER A 92 -12.33 -7.28 -1.69
N PHE A 93 -11.98 -8.11 -0.71
CA PHE A 93 -12.91 -8.72 0.25
C PHE A 93 -12.81 -8.14 1.65
N PHE A 94 -11.74 -7.41 1.97
CA PHE A 94 -11.67 -6.71 3.25
C PHE A 94 -12.76 -5.65 3.39
N GLU A 95 -13.40 -5.68 4.55
CA GLU A 95 -14.15 -4.62 5.20
C GLU A 95 -13.20 -3.66 5.96
N ALA A 96 -13.76 -2.69 6.69
CA ALA A 96 -12.99 -1.58 7.21
C ALA A 96 -11.87 -1.95 8.21
N GLU A 97 -12.06 -2.99 9.04
CA GLU A 97 -11.03 -3.44 9.98
C GLU A 97 -9.90 -4.19 9.28
N GLY A 98 -10.22 -5.17 8.42
CA GLY A 98 -9.27 -5.91 7.61
C GLY A 98 -8.48 -4.99 6.68
N MET A 99 -9.14 -4.01 6.05
CA MET A 99 -8.48 -3.04 5.18
C MET A 99 -7.50 -2.17 5.98
N ARG A 100 -7.89 -1.71 7.17
CA ARG A 100 -7.00 -0.91 8.03
C ARG A 100 -5.78 -1.70 8.49
N PHE A 101 -5.91 -3.00 8.75
CA PHE A 101 -4.81 -3.85 9.19
C PHE A 101 -3.88 -4.27 8.05
N HIS A 102 -4.42 -4.76 6.93
CA HIS A 102 -3.61 -5.35 5.86
C HIS A 102 -3.01 -4.35 4.89
N LEU A 103 -3.64 -3.18 4.69
CA LEU A 103 -3.19 -2.24 3.66
C LEU A 103 -1.76 -1.73 3.89
N SER A 104 -1.34 -1.52 5.13
CA SER A 104 0.03 -1.10 5.46
C SER A 104 1.08 -2.12 4.97
N ALA A 105 0.84 -3.41 5.17
CA ALA A 105 1.74 -4.46 4.72
C ALA A 105 1.89 -4.46 3.19
N PHE A 106 0.77 -4.31 2.47
CA PHE A 106 0.79 -4.20 1.02
C PHE A 106 1.51 -2.94 0.51
N MET A 107 1.27 -1.78 1.11
CA MET A 107 1.97 -0.54 0.71
C MET A 107 3.49 -0.64 0.97
N ILE A 108 3.91 -1.21 2.09
CA ILE A 108 5.34 -1.41 2.38
C ILE A 108 5.96 -2.40 1.38
N SER A 109 5.28 -3.50 1.09
CA SER A 109 5.71 -4.49 0.09
C SER A 109 5.85 -3.86 -1.30
N GLU A 110 4.91 -2.98 -1.69
CA GLU A 110 4.99 -2.25 -2.96
C GLU A 110 6.23 -1.33 -2.99
N LEU A 111 6.44 -0.54 -1.94
CA LEU A 111 7.59 0.39 -1.87
C LEU A 111 8.94 -0.32 -1.81
N ASN A 112 8.97 -1.60 -1.44
CA ASN A 112 10.17 -2.42 -1.47
C ASN A 112 10.40 -3.09 -2.84
N GLY A 113 9.40 -3.08 -3.74
CA GLY A 113 9.42 -3.84 -4.99
C GLY A 113 9.15 -5.34 -4.80
N ASP A 114 8.51 -5.71 -3.70
CA ASP A 114 8.23 -7.09 -3.31
C ASP A 114 6.85 -7.58 -3.80
N CYS A 115 5.95 -6.65 -4.16
CA CYS A 115 4.64 -6.95 -4.73
C CYS A 115 4.73 -7.43 -6.18
N ASN A 116 3.98 -8.47 -6.53
CA ASN A 116 3.87 -8.97 -7.91
C ASN A 116 2.51 -8.65 -8.57
N PHE A 117 1.81 -7.65 -8.05
CA PHE A 117 0.49 -7.25 -8.50
C PHE A 117 0.31 -5.74 -8.39
N ASP A 118 -0.66 -5.20 -9.12
CA ASP A 118 -0.94 -3.77 -9.12
C ASP A 118 -1.88 -3.38 -7.97
N ILE A 119 -1.32 -2.78 -6.93
CA ILE A 119 -2.08 -2.23 -5.79
C ILE A 119 -2.86 -0.96 -6.14
N ALA A 120 -2.42 -0.18 -7.15
CA ALA A 120 -3.04 1.10 -7.48
C ALA A 120 -4.46 0.91 -8.02
N PHE A 121 -4.71 -0.16 -8.79
CA PHE A 121 -6.06 -0.51 -9.23
C PHE A 121 -7.05 -0.61 -8.05
N THR A 122 -6.70 -1.31 -6.98
CA THR A 122 -7.55 -1.45 -5.79
C THR A 122 -7.79 -0.10 -5.10
N LEU A 123 -6.74 0.71 -4.94
CA LEU A 123 -6.81 1.95 -4.16
C LEU A 123 -7.48 3.13 -4.88
N THR A 124 -7.63 3.03 -6.19
CA THR A 124 -8.22 4.11 -7.01
C THR A 124 -9.68 3.87 -7.37
N ARG A 125 -10.23 2.71 -7.00
CA ARG A 125 -11.67 2.41 -7.12
C ARG A 125 -12.43 3.01 -5.93
N LEU A 126 -13.00 4.19 -6.15
CA LEU A 126 -13.79 4.91 -5.15
C LEU A 126 -15.30 4.78 -5.36
N GLU A 127 -15.77 3.60 -5.76
CA GLU A 127 -17.20 3.33 -5.73
C GLU A 127 -17.70 3.44 -4.27
N GLU A 128 -18.96 3.83 -4.05
CA GLU A 128 -19.50 4.10 -2.71
C GLU A 128 -19.33 2.92 -1.73
N HIS A 129 -19.35 1.69 -2.23
CA HIS A 129 -19.08 0.50 -1.43
C HIS A 129 -17.59 0.30 -1.10
N CYS A 130 -16.68 0.88 -1.88
CA CYS A 130 -15.24 0.86 -1.65
C CYS A 130 -14.79 1.91 -0.62
N THR A 131 -15.46 3.07 -0.54
CA THR A 131 -15.08 4.13 0.42
C THR A 131 -15.32 3.71 1.88
N GLN A 132 -16.33 2.87 2.13
CA GLN A 132 -16.60 2.30 3.46
C GLN A 132 -15.41 1.51 4.03
N LYS A 133 -14.55 0.93 3.18
CA LYS A 133 -13.34 0.21 3.61
C LYS A 133 -12.32 1.11 4.31
N TYR A 134 -12.39 2.43 4.08
CA TYR A 134 -11.50 3.41 4.69
C TYR A 134 -12.15 4.15 5.88
N SER A 135 -13.39 3.81 6.24
CA SER A 135 -14.17 4.51 7.29
C SER A 135 -13.47 4.55 8.66
N LEU A 136 -12.68 3.52 8.99
CA LEU A 136 -11.96 3.41 10.27
C LEU A 136 -10.56 4.03 10.28
N PHE A 137 -10.14 4.64 9.16
CA PHE A 137 -8.79 5.20 9.04
C PHE A 137 -8.70 6.53 9.78
N SER A 138 -7.67 6.66 10.62
CA SER A 138 -7.32 7.92 11.24
C SER A 138 -6.85 8.94 10.19
N VAL A 139 -6.79 10.21 10.59
CA VAL A 139 -6.24 11.29 9.75
C VAL A 139 -4.82 10.96 9.31
N GLN A 140 -3.99 10.43 10.20
CA GLN A 140 -2.59 10.07 9.94
C GLN A 140 -2.50 8.91 8.94
N GLN A 141 -3.37 7.91 9.07
CA GLN A 141 -3.44 6.78 8.14
C GLN A 141 -3.86 7.24 6.74
N ARG A 142 -4.86 8.11 6.64
CA ARG A 142 -5.30 8.72 5.37
C ARG A 142 -4.19 9.54 4.73
N ILE A 143 -3.44 10.32 5.53
CA ILE A 143 -2.28 11.07 5.04
C ILE A 143 -1.20 10.12 4.51
N ALA A 144 -0.90 9.03 5.20
CA ALA A 144 0.10 8.05 4.74
C ALA A 144 -0.31 7.40 3.41
N VAL A 145 -1.57 6.96 3.28
CA VAL A 145 -2.10 6.41 2.00
C VAL A 145 -2.04 7.46 0.89
N ARG A 146 -2.36 8.72 1.20
CA ARG A 146 -2.31 9.83 0.24
C ARG A 146 -0.89 10.08 -0.27
N GLU A 147 0.10 10.11 0.62
CA GLU A 147 1.51 10.31 0.24
C GLU A 147 2.06 9.11 -0.55
N PHE A 148 1.63 7.90 -0.22
CA PHE A 148 1.91 6.70 -1.02
C PHE A 148 1.36 6.83 -2.45
N LEU A 149 0.09 7.18 -2.61
CA LEU A 149 -0.52 7.39 -3.92
C LEU A 149 0.15 8.51 -4.72
N LEU A 150 0.55 9.61 -4.07
CA LEU A 150 1.31 10.67 -4.73
C LEU A 150 2.65 10.18 -5.26
N LEU A 151 3.34 9.33 -4.51
CA LEU A 151 4.59 8.73 -4.97
C LEU A 151 4.34 7.82 -6.18
N LEU A 152 3.32 6.96 -6.15
CA LEU A 152 2.96 6.16 -7.32
C LEU A 152 2.62 7.02 -8.54
N SER A 153 1.95 8.17 -8.34
CA SER A 153 1.52 9.03 -9.44
C SER A 153 2.66 9.59 -10.29
N VAL A 154 3.87 9.68 -9.74
CA VAL A 154 5.06 10.20 -10.45
C VAL A 154 5.97 9.11 -11.01
N GLU A 155 5.70 7.84 -10.70
CA GLU A 155 6.43 6.72 -11.27
C GLU A 155 5.87 6.39 -12.67
N ASP A 156 6.78 6.02 -13.58
CA ASP A 156 6.43 5.73 -14.97
C ASP A 156 5.61 4.43 -15.10
N ASP A 157 5.87 3.44 -14.23
CA ASP A 157 5.15 2.16 -14.19
C ASP A 157 3.65 2.35 -13.90
N TYR A 158 3.28 3.45 -13.25
CA TYR A 158 1.90 3.82 -12.92
C TYR A 158 1.32 4.90 -13.83
N ALA A 159 1.98 5.22 -14.96
CA ALA A 159 1.50 6.25 -15.88
C ALA A 159 0.05 6.00 -16.34
N HIS A 160 -0.35 4.73 -16.50
CA HIS A 160 -1.71 4.32 -16.84
C HIS A 160 -2.73 4.56 -15.71
N HIS A 161 -2.32 4.42 -14.45
CA HIS A 161 -3.18 4.63 -13.27
C HIS A 161 -3.20 6.09 -12.81
N ARG A 162 -2.26 6.92 -13.28
CA ARG A 162 -2.11 8.33 -12.87
C ARG A 162 -3.43 9.13 -12.90
N PRO A 163 -4.30 9.05 -13.92
CA PRO A 163 -5.57 9.77 -13.91
C PRO A 163 -6.48 9.33 -12.75
N ASP A 164 -6.57 8.03 -12.49
CA ASP A 164 -7.39 7.47 -11.42
C ASP A 164 -6.82 7.79 -10.04
N ILE A 165 -5.48 7.77 -9.90
CA ILE A 165 -4.78 8.21 -8.69
C ILE A 165 -5.06 9.68 -8.39
N LEU A 166 -4.93 10.56 -9.39
CA LEU A 166 -5.17 12.00 -9.20
C LEU A 166 -6.64 12.30 -8.89
N ARG A 167 -7.58 11.55 -9.49
CA ARG A 167 -8.99 11.63 -9.14
C ARG A 167 -9.22 11.22 -7.68
N SER A 168 -8.68 10.07 -7.26
CA SER A 168 -8.89 9.56 -5.91
C SER A 168 -8.33 10.49 -4.83
N LEU A 169 -7.18 11.11 -5.08
CA LEU A 169 -6.58 12.11 -4.20
C LEU A 169 -7.45 13.36 -3.97
N ASN A 170 -8.28 13.73 -4.94
CA ASN A 170 -9.22 14.84 -4.77
C ASN A 170 -10.44 14.42 -3.94
N GLU A 171 -10.90 13.18 -4.10
CA GLU A 171 -12.04 12.65 -3.35
C GLU A 171 -11.68 12.40 -1.86
N TYR A 172 -10.45 11.92 -1.58
CA TYR A 172 -9.92 11.84 -0.21
C TYR A 172 -9.83 13.22 0.50
N ARG A 173 -9.78 14.33 -0.25
CA ARG A 173 -9.82 15.69 0.32
C ARG A 173 -11.23 16.16 0.64
N THR A 174 -12.25 15.66 -0.06
CA THR A 174 -13.64 16.09 0.10
C THR A 174 -14.40 15.38 1.21
N GLU A 175 -13.93 14.22 1.70
CA GLU A 175 -14.47 13.55 2.89
C GLU A 175 -14.08 14.25 4.22
N GLN A 176 -13.86 15.57 4.21
CA GLN A 176 -13.82 16.40 5.41
C GLN A 176 -15.24 16.76 5.87
N HIS A 177 -16.07 15.79 6.26
CA HIS A 177 -17.31 16.01 7.01
C HIS A 177 -17.41 14.90 8.07
N THR A 178 -17.46 15.09 9.39
CA THR A 178 -17.55 16.24 10.31
C THR A 178 -17.12 15.69 11.69
N ILE A 179 -16.65 16.56 12.58
CA ILE A 179 -16.42 16.29 14.03
C ILE A 179 -17.71 15.77 14.69
#